data_AF-A0A183MNL8-F1
#
_entry.id   AF-A0A183MNL8-F1
#
_cell.length_a   1.000
_cell.length_b   1.000
_cell.length_c   1.000
_cell.angle_alpha   90.00
_cell.angle_beta   90.00
_cell.angle_gamma   90.00
#
_symmetry.space_group_name_H-M   'P 1'
#
loop_
_entity.id
_entity.type
_entity.pdbx_description
1 polymer ?
#
loop_
_entity_poly.entity_id
_entity_poly.type
_entity_poly.pdbx_seq_one_letter_code
_entity_poly.pdbx_strand_id
1 'polypeptide(L)'
;MSSIIDEHGKSDADVKARIGKARAVYLQLKNIWNSKQLSTNTKVRIFNTNVKTVLLYGVETWRTTKAIIQKAQVFIDSCLRKTLRIRWLDNISNNLLWERTN
;
A
#
# COMPACT_ATOMS: atom_id res chain seq x y z
N MET A 1 5.31 -35.30 10.75
CA MET A 1 4.25 -34.38 10.25
C MET A 1 3.93 -33.32 11.31
N SER A 2 4.66 -32.19 11.31
CA SER A 2 4.25 -30.96 12.01
C SER A 2 5.17 -29.83 11.59
N SER A 3 4.75 -29.04 10.59
CA SER A 3 5.42 -27.77 10.26
C SER A 3 4.53 -26.74 9.56
N ILE A 4 3.24 -27.03 9.35
CA ILE A 4 2.37 -26.18 8.51
C ILE A 4 1.60 -25.13 9.33
N ILE A 5 1.50 -25.30 10.65
CA ILE A 5 0.63 -24.45 11.49
C ILE A 5 1.34 -23.15 11.92
N ASP A 6 2.67 -23.13 12.03
CA ASP A 6 3.43 -21.95 12.51
C ASP A 6 3.72 -20.92 11.39
N GLU A 7 3.92 -21.39 10.15
CA GLU A 7 4.31 -20.53 9.03
C GLU A 7 3.23 -19.50 8.64
N HIS A 8 1.95 -19.89 8.72
CA HIS A 8 0.84 -19.00 8.35
C HIS A 8 0.63 -17.88 9.37
N GLY A 9 0.72 -18.20 10.67
CA GLY A 9 0.58 -17.23 11.75
C GLY A 9 1.72 -16.20 11.78
N LYS A 10 2.96 -16.67 11.55
CA LYS A 10 4.13 -15.79 11.43
C LYS A 10 4.04 -14.87 10.22
N SER A 11 3.57 -15.38 9.09
CA SER A 11 3.41 -14.60 7.86
C SER A 11 2.32 -13.52 7.97
N ASP A 12 1.16 -13.81 8.58
CA ASP A 12 0.12 -12.80 8.79
C ASP A 12 0.55 -11.70 9.76
N ALA A 13 1.25 -12.06 10.85
CA ALA A 13 1.79 -11.11 11.81
C ALA A 13 2.84 -10.17 11.18
N ASP A 14 3.74 -10.73 10.38
CA ASP A 14 4.75 -9.95 9.63
C ASP A 14 4.08 -8.97 8.64
N VAL A 15 3.06 -9.41 7.90
CA VAL A 15 2.33 -8.54 6.96
C VAL A 15 1.61 -7.41 7.68
N LYS A 16 0.96 -7.69 8.81
CA LYS A 16 0.33 -6.67 9.65
C LYS A 16 1.35 -5.66 10.16
N ALA A 17 2.51 -6.12 10.62
CA ALA A 17 3.58 -5.24 11.08
C ALA A 17 4.10 -4.33 9.95
N ARG A 18 4.26 -4.86 8.73
CA ARG A 18 4.68 -4.08 7.55
C ARG A 18 3.63 -3.06 7.13
N ILE A 19 2.35 -3.44 7.10
CA ILE A 19 1.26 -2.49 6.86
C ILE A 19 1.25 -1.38 7.92
N GLY A 20 1.51 -1.73 9.19
CA GLY A 20 1.66 -0.77 10.28
C GLY A 20 2.79 0.25 10.02
N LYS A 21 3.97 -0.23 9.63
CA LYS A 21 5.11 0.64 9.26
C LYS A 21 4.81 1.52 8.05
N ALA A 22 4.27 0.94 6.97
CA ALA A 22 3.90 1.68 5.77
C ALA A 22 2.84 2.75 6.07
N ARG A 23 1.88 2.45 6.94
CA ARG A 23 0.90 3.42 7.44
C ARG A 23 1.56 4.55 8.23
N ALA A 24 2.51 4.25 9.10
CA ALA A 24 3.24 5.27 9.85
C ALA A 24 3.98 6.24 8.91
N VAL A 25 4.70 5.70 7.91
CA VAL A 25 5.38 6.52 6.88
C VAL A 25 4.36 7.37 6.10
N TYR A 26 3.26 6.77 5.66
CA TYR A 26 2.20 7.52 4.97
C TYR A 26 1.65 8.68 5.82
N LEU A 27 1.44 8.46 7.12
CA LEU A 27 0.94 9.49 8.04
C LEU A 27 1.98 10.60 8.30
N GLN A 28 3.27 10.26 8.38
CA GLN A 28 4.34 11.26 8.50
C GLN A 28 4.38 12.20 7.30
N LEU A 29 4.09 11.69 6.10
CA LEU A 29 4.05 12.45 4.85
C LEU A 29 2.72 13.21 4.63
N LYS A 30 1.87 13.36 5.66
CA LYS A 30 0.55 14.03 5.55
C LYS A 30 0.58 15.40 4.86
N ASN A 31 1.63 16.18 5.10
CA ASN A 31 1.76 17.52 4.54
C ASN A 31 1.96 17.47 3.00
N ILE A 32 2.64 16.44 2.50
CA ILE A 32 2.83 16.22 1.05
C ILE A 32 1.49 15.90 0.40
N TRP A 33 0.69 15.02 1.01
CA TRP A 33 -0.65 14.66 0.48
C TRP A 33 -1.59 15.86 0.44
N ASN A 34 -1.53 16.71 1.47
CA ASN A 34 -2.37 17.89 1.59
C ASN A 34 -1.90 19.09 0.75
N SER A 35 -0.62 19.14 0.36
CA SER A 35 -0.06 20.25 -0.41
C SER A 35 -0.80 20.46 -1.74
N LYS A 36 -1.18 21.72 -2.04
CA LYS A 36 -1.72 22.10 -3.36
C LYS A 36 -0.62 22.43 -4.37
N GLN A 37 0.61 22.67 -3.90
CA GLN A 37 1.74 23.07 -4.74
C GLN A 37 2.36 21.87 -5.47
N LEU A 38 2.26 20.67 -4.88
CA LEU A 38 2.78 19.45 -5.49
C LEU A 38 1.75 18.85 -6.45
N SER A 39 2.21 18.53 -7.65
CA SER A 39 1.39 17.82 -8.64
C SER A 39 1.01 16.43 -8.14
N THR A 40 -0.11 15.92 -8.65
CA THR A 40 -0.58 14.56 -8.38
C THR A 40 0.47 13.51 -8.73
N ASN A 41 1.14 13.66 -9.87
CA ASN A 41 2.18 12.73 -10.33
C ASN A 41 3.38 12.71 -9.35
N THR A 42 3.83 13.88 -8.90
CA THR A 42 4.89 13.98 -7.88
C THR A 42 4.53 13.25 -6.59
N LYS A 43 3.29 13.39 -6.11
CA LYS A 43 2.81 12.70 -4.90
C LYS A 43 2.77 11.19 -5.09
N VAL A 44 2.26 10.71 -6.23
CA VAL A 44 2.23 9.29 -6.57
C VAL A 44 3.65 8.70 -6.60
N ARG A 45 4.60 9.43 -7.20
CA ARG A 45 6.01 9.01 -7.22
C ARG A 45 6.60 8.91 -5.81
N ILE A 46 6.36 9.90 -4.94
CA ILE A 46 6.79 9.86 -3.53
C ILE A 46 6.16 8.66 -2.79
N PHE A 47 4.88 8.39 -3.02
CA PHE A 47 4.18 7.24 -2.44
C PHE A 47 4.82 5.92 -2.89
N ASN A 48 5.07 5.75 -4.19
CA ASN A 48 5.70 4.56 -4.74
C ASN A 48 7.12 4.35 -4.18
N THR A 49 7.91 5.42 -4.01
CA THR A 49 9.28 5.31 -3.49
C THR A 49 9.36 5.05 -1.98
N ASN A 50 8.43 5.57 -1.18
CA ASN A 50 8.55 5.52 0.30
C ASN A 50 7.59 4.53 0.96
N VAL A 51 6.34 4.45 0.49
CA VAL A 51 5.30 3.64 1.14
C VAL A 51 5.22 2.26 0.49
N LYS A 52 5.21 2.21 -0.85
CA LYS A 52 5.13 0.94 -1.59
C LYS A 52 6.40 0.10 -1.38
N THR A 53 7.57 0.72 -1.32
CA THR A 53 8.84 0.03 -1.00
C THR A 53 8.80 -0.58 0.40
N VAL A 54 8.45 0.16 1.45
CA VAL A 54 8.37 -0.37 2.83
C VAL A 54 7.36 -1.52 2.95
N LEU A 55 6.28 -1.47 2.17
CA LEU A 55 5.27 -2.51 2.16
C LEU A 55 5.72 -3.78 1.41
N LEU A 56 6.45 -3.62 0.30
CA LEU A 56 6.86 -4.73 -0.58
C LEU A 56 8.27 -5.26 -0.31
N TYR A 57 9.09 -4.53 0.42
CA TYR A 57 10.43 -4.97 0.78
C TYR A 57 10.36 -6.28 1.56
N GLY A 58 10.97 -7.34 1.01
CA GLY A 58 10.93 -8.69 1.56
C GLY A 58 9.62 -9.46 1.31
N VAL A 59 8.66 -8.92 0.53
CA VAL A 59 7.47 -9.65 0.04
C VAL A 59 7.82 -10.46 -1.21
N GLU A 60 8.80 -9.99 -2.01
CA GLU A 60 9.27 -10.62 -3.25
C GLU A 60 10.09 -11.90 -3.02
N THR A 61 10.65 -12.10 -1.82
CA THR A 61 11.66 -13.14 -1.57
C THR A 61 11.11 -14.40 -0.89
N TRP A 62 9.87 -14.42 -0.40
CA TRP A 62 9.26 -15.61 0.19
C TRP A 62 7.87 -15.84 -0.37
N ARG A 63 7.57 -17.11 -0.70
CA ARG A 63 6.30 -17.64 -1.24
C ARG A 63 5.09 -16.78 -0.84
N THR A 64 4.83 -15.74 -1.63
CA THR A 64 3.87 -14.72 -1.23
C THR A 64 2.50 -15.31 -1.42
N THR A 65 1.78 -15.57 -0.34
CA THR A 65 0.41 -16.10 -0.46
C THR A 65 -0.46 -15.02 -1.11
N LYS A 66 -1.32 -15.41 -2.06
CA LYS A 66 -2.26 -14.51 -2.76
C LYS A 66 -3.02 -13.57 -1.79
N ALA A 67 -3.36 -14.07 -0.60
CA ALA A 67 -4.01 -13.31 0.46
C ALA A 67 -3.18 -12.12 0.99
N ILE A 68 -1.86 -12.25 1.04
CA ILE A 68 -0.94 -11.21 1.51
C ILE A 68 -0.86 -10.08 0.49
N ILE A 69 -0.70 -10.43 -0.79
CA ILE A 69 -0.71 -9.49 -1.90
C ILE A 69 -2.04 -8.73 -1.91
N GLN A 70 -3.16 -9.42 -1.74
CA GLN A 70 -4.48 -8.80 -1.68
C GLN A 70 -4.61 -7.81 -0.51
N LYS A 71 -4.15 -8.17 0.70
CA LYS A 71 -4.17 -7.27 1.87
C LYS A 71 -3.30 -6.03 1.65
N ALA A 72 -2.10 -6.19 1.09
CA ALA A 72 -1.22 -5.08 0.72
C ALA A 72 -1.86 -4.18 -0.35
N GLN A 73 -2.51 -4.79 -1.35
CA GLN A 73 -3.16 -4.07 -2.45
C GLN A 73 -4.33 -3.21 -1.97
N VAL A 74 -5.17 -3.73 -1.08
CA VAL A 74 -6.27 -2.96 -0.46
C VAL A 74 -5.73 -1.73 0.28
N PHE A 75 -4.60 -1.87 0.97
CA PHE A 75 -3.96 -0.73 1.63
C PHE A 75 -3.42 0.30 0.63
N ILE A 76 -2.75 -0.15 -0.45
CA ILE A 76 -2.24 0.72 -1.52
C ILE A 76 -3.39 1.50 -2.18
N ASP A 77 -4.45 0.81 -2.60
CA ASP A 77 -5.61 1.42 -3.26
C ASP A 77 -6.26 2.48 -2.37
N SER A 78 -6.39 2.19 -1.07
CA SER A 78 -6.94 3.14 -0.09
C SER A 78 -6.08 4.42 0.02
N CYS A 79 -4.75 4.27 0.03
CA CYS A 79 -3.82 5.40 0.11
C CYS A 79 -3.81 6.24 -1.17
N LEU A 80 -3.86 5.59 -2.34
CA LEU A 80 -3.91 6.27 -3.63
C LEU A 80 -5.19 7.09 -3.77
N ARG A 81 -6.36 6.51 -3.46
CA ARG A 81 -7.64 7.25 -3.51
C ARG A 81 -7.60 8.52 -2.65
N LYS A 82 -7.02 8.44 -1.44
CA LYS A 82 -6.86 9.60 -0.54
C LYS A 82 -5.89 10.64 -1.11
N THR A 83 -4.76 10.21 -1.68
CA THR A 83 -3.77 11.09 -2.31
C THR A 83 -4.37 11.83 -3.51
N LEU A 84 -5.16 11.13 -4.32
CA LEU A 84 -5.85 11.65 -5.50
C LEU A 84 -7.10 12.49 -5.13
N ARG A 85 -7.47 12.57 -3.84
CA ARG A 85 -8.71 13.22 -3.35
C ARG A 85 -9.97 12.71 -4.04
N ILE A 86 -9.96 11.45 -4.49
CA ILE A 86 -11.12 10.79 -5.05
C ILE A 86 -12.12 10.61 -3.90
N ARG A 87 -13.32 11.16 -4.05
CA ARG A 87 -14.37 10.98 -3.04
C ARG A 87 -14.80 9.52 -3.08
N TRP A 88 -15.19 8.97 -1.94
CA TRP A 88 -15.70 7.60 -1.88
C TRP A 88 -16.94 7.38 -2.79
N LEU A 89 -17.70 8.46 -3.07
CA LEU A 89 -18.83 8.49 -4.01
C LEU A 89 -18.42 8.40 -5.49
N ASP A 90 -17.17 8.69 -5.83
CA ASP A 90 -16.68 8.51 -7.19
C ASP A 90 -16.42 7.00 -7.40
N ASN A 91 -17.36 6.32 -8.07
CA ASN A 91 -17.27 4.89 -8.37
C ASN A 91 -16.23 4.60 -9.47
N ILE A 92 -14.97 4.86 -9.15
CA ILE A 92 -13.83 4.68 -10.05
C ILE A 92 -13.35 3.24 -9.91
N SER A 93 -13.27 2.52 -11.02
CA SER A 93 -12.73 1.16 -11.04
C SER A 93 -11.26 1.17 -10.64
N ASN A 94 -10.79 0.07 -10.03
CA ASN A 94 -9.37 -0.07 -9.68
C ASN A 94 -8.46 0.02 -10.91
N ASN A 95 -8.94 -0.38 -12.10
CA ASN A 95 -8.17 -0.26 -13.33
C ASN A 95 -7.92 1.21 -13.71
N LEU A 96 -8.96 2.04 -13.66
CA LEU A 96 -8.85 3.48 -13.95
C LEU A 96 -8.03 4.23 -12.88
N LEU A 97 -8.03 3.75 -11.64
CA LEU A 97 -7.13 4.24 -10.60
C LEU A 97 -5.66 4.01 -11.01
N TRP A 98 -5.36 2.82 -11.52
CA TRP A 98 -4.00 2.46 -11.95
C TRP A 98 -3.51 3.28 -13.14
N GLU A 99 -4.35 3.49 -14.15
CA GLU A 99 -4.03 4.31 -15.33
C GLU A 99 -3.64 5.76 -14.98
N ARG A 100 -4.13 6.29 -13.85
CA ARG A 100 -3.79 7.66 -13.39
C ARG A 100 -2.51 7.73 -12.57
N THR A 101 -1.96 6.59 -12.19
CA THR A 101 -0.81 6.48 -11.28
C THR A 101 0.44 5.90 -11.94
N ASN A 102 0.30 5.32 -13.13
CA ASN A 102 1.39 4.89 -14.02
C ASN A 102 1.64 5.96 -15.09
#